data_AF-A0A2V8QYE8-F1
#
_entry.id   AF-A0A2V8QYE8-F1
#
_cell.length_a   1.000
_cell.length_b   1.000
_cell.length_c   1.000
_cell.angle_alpha   90.00
_cell.angle_beta   90.00
_cell.angle_gamma   90.00
#
_symmetry.space_group_name_H-M   'P 1'
#
loop_
_entity.id
_entity.type
_entity.pdbx_description
1 polymer ?
#
loop_
_entity_poly.entity_id
_entity_poly.type
_entity_poly.pdbx_seq_one_letter_code
_entity_poly.pdbx_strand_id
1 'polypeptide(L)'
;MRKWLRRAERRHLQASAAILDSQSIKTTDRGGEHGYDAGKKVNGRKRQILVDTLGLLLVVRVTAASTQGRDGAKLLLKVLSNHWTRLRLIWADSSYAGELIEWVRQLRERRRVKLEIVRRSDATKGFVVLPRRWIVERTFGWLNRCRRLSKDYEYLTETSEAMIHVAMINLMVRRLARRPTF
;
A
#
# COMPACT_ATOMS: atom_id res chain seq x y z
N MET A 1 4.95 18.01 -1.66
CA MET A 1 5.45 17.30 -0.45
C MET A 1 6.26 16.01 -0.73
N ARG A 2 5.71 14.92 -1.29
CA ARG A 2 6.49 13.68 -1.57
C ARG A 2 7.82 13.91 -2.30
N LYS A 3 7.80 14.71 -3.37
CA LYS A 3 9.00 15.06 -4.15
C LYS A 3 10.10 15.70 -3.28
N TRP A 4 9.72 16.59 -2.36
CA TRP A 4 10.66 17.24 -1.44
C TRP A 4 11.26 16.25 -0.45
N LEU A 5 10.45 15.37 0.14
CA LEU A 5 10.96 14.35 1.05
C LEU A 5 11.92 13.40 0.33
N ARG A 6 11.57 12.97 -0.88
CA ARG A 6 12.44 12.10 -1.69
C ARG A 6 13.77 12.80 -1.99
N ARG A 7 13.75 14.10 -2.32
CA ARG A 7 14.97 14.90 -2.52
C ARG A 7 15.82 14.98 -1.24
N ALA A 8 15.20 15.22 -0.09
CA ALA A 8 15.90 15.27 1.20
C ALA A 8 16.59 13.93 1.53
N GLU A 9 15.95 12.82 1.17
CA GLU A 9 16.48 11.44 1.30
C GLU A 9 17.44 11.04 0.16
N ARG A 10 17.92 12.00 -0.63
CA ARG A 10 18.82 11.80 -1.79
C ARG A 10 18.27 10.76 -2.79
N ARG A 11 16.95 10.72 -2.95
CA ARG A 11 16.24 9.88 -3.93
C ARG A 11 15.69 10.74 -5.07
N HIS A 12 15.57 10.11 -6.24
CA HIS A 12 14.89 10.71 -7.39
C HIS A 12 13.43 11.10 -7.04
N LEU A 13 12.95 12.24 -7.55
CA LEU A 13 11.64 12.83 -7.21
C LEU A 13 10.46 11.89 -7.49
N GLN A 14 10.58 11.08 -8.55
CA GLN A 14 9.66 9.98 -8.86
C GLN A 14 10.27 8.63 -8.48
N ALA A 15 9.47 7.75 -7.90
CA ALA A 15 9.88 6.39 -7.58
C ALA A 15 9.99 5.52 -8.85
N SER A 16 11.02 4.68 -8.93
CA SER A 16 11.14 3.66 -9.98
C SER A 16 10.54 2.31 -9.59
N ALA A 17 10.35 2.09 -8.29
CA ALA A 17 9.78 0.87 -7.77
C ALA A 17 8.83 1.15 -6.60
N ALA A 18 7.84 0.28 -6.44
CA ALA A 18 6.83 0.36 -5.41
C ALA A 18 6.52 -1.03 -4.82
N ILE A 19 5.84 -1.05 -3.68
CA ILE A 19 5.47 -2.25 -2.96
C ILE A 19 3.97 -2.21 -2.74
N LEU A 20 3.30 -3.28 -3.11
CA LEU A 20 1.87 -3.49 -2.99
C LEU A 20 1.61 -4.46 -1.83
N ASP A 21 0.73 -4.08 -0.92
CA ASP A 21 0.21 -4.98 0.10
C ASP A 21 -1.17 -4.51 0.60
N SER A 22 -1.83 -5.35 1.40
CA SER A 22 -3.14 -5.07 1.96
C SER A 22 -3.24 -5.37 3.45
N GLN A 23 -4.00 -4.53 4.15
CA GLN A 23 -4.31 -4.70 5.57
C GLN A 23 -5.82 -4.71 5.76
N SER A 24 -6.32 -5.74 6.44
CA SER A 24 -7.72 -5.81 6.86
C SER A 24 -7.85 -5.16 8.23
N ILE A 25 -8.85 -4.33 8.42
CA ILE A 25 -9.12 -3.63 9.67
C ILE A 25 -10.58 -3.70 10.05
N LYS A 26 -10.84 -3.70 11.36
CA LYS A 26 -12.20 -3.70 11.88
C LYS A 26 -12.88 -2.36 11.60
N THR A 27 -14.13 -2.43 11.16
CA THR A 27 -15.03 -1.27 11.10
C THR A 27 -15.76 -1.10 12.44
N THR A 28 -16.40 0.05 12.64
CA THR A 28 -17.41 0.21 13.70
C THR A 28 -18.82 -0.11 13.19
N ASP A 29 -19.81 0.08 14.06
CA ASP A 29 -21.25 -0.09 13.86
C ASP A 29 -21.89 0.93 12.90
N ARG A 30 -21.10 1.79 12.23
CA ARG A 30 -21.63 2.85 11.36
C ARG A 30 -22.24 2.35 10.05
N GLY A 31 -22.17 1.05 9.73
CA GLY A 31 -22.67 0.49 8.47
C GLY A 31 -21.79 0.83 7.25
N GLY A 32 -22.35 0.69 6.04
CA GLY A 32 -21.66 0.92 4.77
C GLY A 32 -20.94 -0.33 4.24
N GLU A 33 -20.11 -0.16 3.20
CA GLU A 33 -19.41 -1.31 2.60
C GLU A 33 -18.43 -1.94 3.61
N HIS A 34 -18.65 -3.20 3.98
CA HIS A 34 -17.73 -4.01 4.79
C HIS A 34 -17.90 -5.49 4.46
N GLY A 35 -17.00 -6.34 4.96
CA GLY A 35 -17.07 -7.78 4.77
C GLY A 35 -16.16 -8.53 5.73
N TYR A 36 -16.20 -9.86 5.66
CA TYR A 36 -15.38 -10.70 6.52
C TYR A 36 -14.17 -11.28 5.77
N ASP A 37 -12.97 -11.01 6.29
CA ASP A 37 -11.74 -11.65 5.87
C ASP A 37 -11.50 -12.89 6.73
N ALA A 38 -11.80 -14.08 6.19
CA ALA A 38 -11.65 -15.34 6.90
C ALA A 38 -10.18 -15.65 7.25
N GLY A 39 -9.23 -15.27 6.37
CA GLY A 39 -7.81 -15.52 6.58
C GLY A 39 -7.23 -14.69 7.73
N LYS A 40 -7.73 -13.46 7.92
CA LYS A 40 -7.31 -12.57 9.02
C LYS A 40 -8.27 -12.57 10.22
N LYS A 41 -9.42 -13.23 10.10
CA LYS A 41 -10.53 -13.21 11.06
C LYS A 41 -10.96 -11.78 11.42
N VAL A 42 -11.08 -10.93 10.40
CA VAL A 42 -11.44 -9.52 10.55
C VAL A 42 -12.75 -9.24 9.84
N ASN A 43 -13.75 -8.76 10.58
CA ASN A 43 -14.94 -8.14 10.00
C ASN A 43 -14.69 -6.63 9.84
N GLY A 44 -14.70 -6.13 8.61
CA GLY A 44 -14.53 -4.72 8.32
C GLY A 44 -14.10 -4.45 6.87
N ARG A 45 -13.04 -3.65 6.70
CA ARG A 45 -12.52 -3.22 5.39
C ARG A 45 -11.10 -3.67 5.15
N LYS A 46 -10.70 -3.74 3.90
CA LYS A 46 -9.33 -4.01 3.46
C LYS A 46 -8.77 -2.77 2.77
N ARG A 47 -7.60 -2.36 3.22
CA ARG A 47 -6.85 -1.23 2.69
C ARG A 47 -5.75 -1.77 1.81
N GLN A 48 -5.88 -1.63 0.51
CA GLN A 48 -4.82 -1.92 -0.45
C GLN A 48 -3.99 -0.65 -0.61
N ILE A 49 -2.68 -0.75 -0.42
CA ILE A 49 -1.76 0.39 -0.59
C ILE A 49 -0.64 0.04 -1.54
N LEU A 50 -0.24 1.04 -2.32
CA LEU A 50 0.98 1.02 -3.09
C LEU A 50 1.89 2.10 -2.54
N VAL A 51 3.07 1.71 -2.06
CA VAL A 51 4.04 2.62 -1.44
C VAL A 51 5.37 2.58 -2.18
N ASP A 52 6.13 3.67 -2.15
CA ASP A 52 7.49 3.66 -2.69
C ASP A 52 8.51 3.02 -1.72
N THR A 53 9.78 2.99 -2.13
CA THR A 53 10.88 2.44 -1.32
C THR A 53 11.20 3.21 -0.02
N LEU A 54 10.58 4.37 0.21
CA LEU A 54 10.66 5.11 1.48
C LEU A 54 9.41 4.86 2.36
N GLY A 55 8.44 4.08 1.87
CA GLY A 55 7.15 3.87 2.51
C GLY A 55 6.18 5.04 2.30
N LEU A 56 6.40 5.89 1.29
CA LEU A 56 5.46 6.97 0.96
C LEU A 56 4.36 6.44 0.08
N LEU A 57 3.11 6.71 0.47
CA LEU A 57 1.92 6.29 -0.23
C LEU A 57 1.90 6.87 -1.65
N LEU A 58 1.77 6.00 -2.64
CA LEU A 58 1.55 6.34 -4.04
C LEU A 58 0.06 6.39 -4.35
N VAL A 59 -0.65 5.32 -3.98
CA VAL A 59 -2.08 5.09 -4.21
C VAL A 59 -2.63 4.27 -3.03
N VAL A 60 -3.88 4.53 -2.66
CA VAL A 60 -4.66 3.70 -1.75
C VAL A 60 -6.00 3.36 -2.40
N ARG A 61 -6.49 2.16 -2.15
CA ARG A 61 -7.89 1.79 -2.33
C ARG A 61 -8.40 1.09 -1.09
N VAL A 62 -9.66 1.34 -0.73
CA VAL A 62 -10.33 0.67 0.39
C VAL A 62 -11.55 -0.06 -0.15
N THR A 63 -11.68 -1.33 0.24
CA THR A 63 -12.80 -2.20 -0.14
C THR A 63 -13.33 -2.96 1.08
N ALA A 64 -14.42 -3.69 0.94
CA ALA A 64 -14.83 -4.71 1.91
C ALA A 64 -13.68 -5.67 2.26
N ALA A 65 -13.63 -6.19 3.49
CA ALA A 65 -12.55 -7.10 3.87
C ALA A 65 -12.62 -8.48 3.20
N SER A 66 -13.80 -8.86 2.70
CA SER A 66 -14.02 -10.07 1.90
C SER A 66 -13.40 -9.99 0.50
N THR A 67 -13.08 -8.80 -0.01
CA THR A 67 -12.42 -8.64 -1.32
C THR A 67 -11.06 -9.36 -1.32
N GLN A 68 -10.83 -10.21 -2.31
CA GLN A 68 -9.54 -10.87 -2.47
C GLN A 68 -8.43 -9.86 -2.75
N GLY A 69 -7.22 -10.13 -2.26
CA GLY A 69 -6.07 -9.23 -2.47
C GLY A 69 -5.82 -8.93 -3.94
N ARG A 70 -5.94 -9.95 -4.81
CA ARG A 70 -5.76 -9.85 -6.26
C ARG A 70 -6.75 -8.89 -6.91
N ASP A 71 -8.03 -8.93 -6.54
CA ASP A 71 -9.05 -8.04 -7.11
C ASP A 71 -8.91 -6.61 -6.58
N GLY A 72 -8.64 -6.47 -5.28
CA GLY A 72 -8.30 -5.17 -4.70
C GLY A 72 -7.06 -4.53 -5.35
N ALA A 73 -6.06 -5.33 -5.71
CA ALA A 73 -4.88 -4.87 -6.45
C ALA A 73 -5.23 -4.38 -7.86
N LYS A 74 -6.10 -5.09 -8.59
CA LYS A 74 -6.60 -4.63 -9.91
C LYS A 74 -7.28 -3.26 -9.77
N LEU A 75 -8.14 -3.08 -8.76
CA LEU A 75 -8.80 -1.80 -8.49
C LEU A 75 -7.80 -0.68 -8.17
N LEU A 76 -6.80 -0.97 -7.34
CA LEU A 76 -5.74 -0.03 -7.00
C LEU A 76 -4.92 0.39 -8.22
N LEU A 77 -4.55 -0.56 -9.08
CA LEU A 77 -3.69 -0.30 -10.23
C LEU A 77 -4.42 0.41 -11.38
N LYS A 78 -5.74 0.24 -11.49
CA LYS A 78 -6.57 1.01 -12.44
C LYS A 78 -6.49 2.52 -12.17
N VAL A 79 -6.43 2.92 -10.91
CA VAL A 79 -6.41 4.35 -10.51
C VAL A 79 -4.99 4.90 -10.34
N LEU A 80 -3.96 4.07 -10.54
CA LEU A 80 -2.58 4.55 -10.58
C LEU A 80 -2.47 5.64 -11.64
N SER A 81 -1.97 6.82 -11.28
CA SER A 81 -1.90 7.96 -12.19
C SER A 81 -0.82 7.77 -13.27
N ASN A 82 -1.09 8.26 -14.48
CA ASN A 82 -0.09 8.37 -15.56
C ASN A 82 1.09 9.30 -15.18
N HIS A 83 0.98 10.07 -14.09
CA HIS A 83 2.08 10.91 -13.57
C HIS A 83 3.32 10.11 -13.12
N TRP A 84 3.16 8.81 -12.82
CA TRP A 84 4.26 7.95 -12.36
C TRP A 84 5.06 7.33 -13.51
N THR A 85 5.62 8.18 -14.37
CA THR A 85 6.29 7.75 -15.61
C THR A 85 7.56 6.94 -15.38
N ARG A 86 8.23 7.13 -14.24
CA ARG A 86 9.44 6.38 -13.85
C ARG A 86 9.13 5.02 -13.21
N LEU A 87 7.90 4.76 -12.76
CA LEU A 87 7.58 3.51 -12.08
C LEU A 87 7.69 2.34 -13.08
N ARG A 88 8.57 1.37 -12.78
CA ARG A 88 8.82 0.20 -13.62
C ARG A 88 8.60 -1.13 -12.91
N LEU A 89 8.61 -1.13 -11.58
CA LEU A 89 8.57 -2.36 -10.79
C LEU A 89 7.62 -2.22 -9.60
N ILE A 90 6.77 -3.22 -9.41
CA ILE A 90 5.93 -3.39 -8.22
C ILE A 90 6.27 -4.73 -7.60
N TRP A 91 6.66 -4.72 -6.34
CA TRP A 91 6.79 -5.94 -5.53
C TRP A 91 5.49 -6.24 -4.82
N ALA A 92 5.10 -7.51 -4.79
CA ALA A 92 3.97 -8.00 -3.99
C ALA A 92 4.32 -9.37 -3.40
N ASP A 93 3.59 -9.81 -2.38
CA ASP A 93 3.80 -11.14 -1.80
C ASP A 93 3.18 -12.27 -2.65
N SER A 94 3.41 -13.52 -2.25
CA SER A 94 2.90 -14.70 -2.95
C SER A 94 1.38 -14.78 -3.06
N SER A 95 0.62 -14.10 -2.18
CA SER A 95 -0.84 -14.08 -2.25
C SER A 95 -1.38 -13.30 -3.46
N TYR A 96 -0.55 -12.45 -4.07
CA TYR A 96 -0.86 -11.70 -5.28
C TYR A 96 -0.47 -12.44 -6.58
N ALA A 97 0.01 -13.68 -6.50
CA ALA A 97 0.37 -14.47 -7.68
C ALA A 97 -0.86 -14.88 -8.53
N GLY A 98 -0.61 -15.50 -9.69
CA GLY A 98 -1.64 -15.97 -10.61
C GLY A 98 -2.10 -14.89 -11.58
N GLU A 99 -3.41 -14.80 -11.81
CA GLU A 99 -4.03 -13.93 -12.83
C GLU A 99 -3.61 -12.46 -12.76
N LEU A 100 -3.26 -11.95 -11.57
CA LEU A 100 -2.82 -10.56 -11.44
C LEU A 100 -1.52 -10.29 -12.21
N ILE A 101 -0.61 -11.27 -12.28
CA ILE A 101 0.64 -11.14 -13.04
C ILE A 101 0.33 -10.95 -14.52
N GLU A 102 -0.55 -11.78 -15.07
CA GLU A 102 -0.94 -11.69 -16.48
C GLU A 102 -1.72 -10.41 -16.78
N TRP A 103 -2.62 -10.01 -15.88
CA TRP A 103 -3.35 -8.75 -16.00
C TRP A 103 -2.40 -7.52 -15.98
N VAL A 104 -1.39 -7.52 -15.11
CA VAL A 104 -0.35 -6.45 -15.13
C VAL A 104 0.50 -6.54 -16.40
N ARG A 105 0.76 -7.74 -16.93
CA ARG A 105 1.47 -7.92 -18.21
C ARG A 105 0.71 -7.27 -19.36
N GLN A 106 -0.61 -7.42 -19.42
CA GLN A 106 -1.46 -6.73 -20.41
C GLN A 106 -1.42 -5.20 -20.24
N LEU A 107 -1.34 -4.70 -19.00
CA LEU A 107 -1.10 -3.28 -18.78
C LEU A 107 0.29 -2.80 -19.24
N ARG A 108 1.28 -3.68 -19.45
CA ARG A 108 2.65 -3.28 -19.85
C ARG A 108 2.69 -2.53 -21.17
N GLU A 109 1.80 -2.87 -22.08
CA GLU A 109 1.65 -2.20 -23.38
C GLU A 109 1.35 -0.70 -23.20
N ARG A 110 0.56 -0.36 -22.18
CA ARG A 110 0.19 1.03 -21.86
C ARG A 110 1.10 1.66 -20.82
N ARG A 111 1.65 0.86 -19.90
CA ARG A 111 2.44 1.29 -18.74
C ARG A 111 3.53 0.27 -18.48
N ARG A 112 4.79 0.58 -18.77
CA ARG A 112 5.94 -0.36 -18.63
C ARG A 112 6.27 -0.73 -17.16
N VAL A 113 5.30 -1.30 -16.43
CA VAL A 113 5.36 -1.71 -15.03
C VAL A 113 5.33 -3.23 -14.96
N LYS A 114 6.32 -3.82 -14.30
CA LYS A 114 6.40 -5.26 -14.03
C LYS A 114 5.93 -5.53 -12.60
N LEU A 115 5.09 -6.55 -12.41
CA LEU A 115 4.80 -7.11 -11.09
C LEU A 115 5.78 -8.25 -10.80
N GLU A 116 6.44 -8.19 -9.65
CA GLU A 116 7.38 -9.22 -9.19
C GLU A 116 6.91 -9.77 -7.83
N ILE A 117 6.68 -11.08 -7.81
CA ILE A 117 6.22 -11.76 -6.60
C ILE A 117 7.44 -12.14 -5.75
N VAL A 118 7.51 -11.57 -4.55
CA VAL A 118 8.55 -11.88 -3.57
C VAL A 118 8.10 -13.09 -2.77
N ARG A 119 8.73 -14.24 -3.05
CA ARG A 119 8.48 -15.51 -2.34
C ARG A 119 9.38 -15.61 -1.12
N ARG A 120 8.92 -16.32 -0.08
CA ARG A 120 9.81 -16.87 0.95
C ARG A 120 10.61 -18.00 0.32
N SER A 121 11.91 -18.07 0.62
CA SER A 121 12.72 -19.24 0.27
C SER A 121 12.33 -20.38 1.20
N ASP A 122 11.74 -21.45 0.65
CA ASP A 122 11.29 -22.62 1.43
C ASP A 122 12.46 -23.40 2.06
N ALA A 123 13.70 -23.11 1.67
CA ALA A 123 14.93 -23.74 2.16
C ALA A 123 15.40 -23.24 3.55
N THR A 124 14.79 -22.20 4.13
CA THR A 124 15.28 -21.58 5.37
C THR A 124 14.27 -21.74 6.49
N LYS A 125 14.59 -22.57 7.50
CA LYS A 125 13.81 -22.65 8.75
C LYS A 125 14.02 -21.35 9.55
N GLY A 126 12.96 -20.56 9.76
CA GLY A 126 12.97 -19.36 10.59
C GLY A 126 12.32 -18.13 9.95
N PHE A 127 12.28 -17.02 10.69
CA PHE A 127 11.81 -15.73 10.16
C PHE A 127 12.90 -15.10 9.27
N VAL A 128 12.72 -15.18 7.95
CA VAL A 128 13.57 -14.47 6.99
C VAL A 128 12.90 -13.16 6.60
N VAL A 129 13.60 -12.04 6.82
CA VAL A 129 13.17 -10.72 6.35
C VAL A 129 13.22 -10.72 4.84
N LEU A 130 12.04 -10.70 4.20
CA LEU A 130 11.96 -10.53 2.76
C LEU A 130 12.45 -9.12 2.39
N PRO A 131 13.47 -9.00 1.51
CA PRO A 131 13.99 -7.70 1.12
C PRO A 131 12.85 -6.79 0.66
N ARG A 132 12.77 -5.60 1.25
CA ARG A 132 11.82 -4.53 0.92
C ARG A 132 10.37 -4.72 1.39
N ARG A 133 9.91 -5.92 1.79
CA ARG A 133 8.52 -6.12 2.27
C ARG A 133 8.24 -5.39 3.59
N TRP A 134 9.24 -5.32 4.47
CA TRP A 134 9.15 -4.60 5.74
C TRP A 134 8.79 -3.10 5.57
N ILE A 135 9.00 -2.50 4.39
CA ILE A 135 8.71 -1.09 4.13
C ILE A 135 7.20 -0.82 4.12
N VAL A 136 6.42 -1.68 3.46
CA VAL A 136 4.95 -1.52 3.41
C VAL A 136 4.32 -1.88 4.75
N GLU A 137 4.83 -2.92 5.42
CA GLU A 137 4.43 -3.27 6.79
C GLU A 137 4.69 -2.13 7.77
N ARG A 138 5.85 -1.48 7.68
CA ARG A 138 6.16 -0.27 8.45
C ARG A 138 5.21 0.87 8.13
N THR A 139 4.77 1.00 6.88
CA THR A 139 3.77 2.00 6.49
C THR A 139 2.43 1.73 7.17
N PHE A 140 1.97 0.48 7.18
CA PHE A 140 0.80 0.08 7.98
C PHE A 140 1.00 0.35 9.47
N GLY A 141 2.20 0.13 10.00
CA GLY A 141 2.57 0.50 11.38
C GLY A 141 2.39 2.00 11.65
N TRP A 142 2.79 2.88 10.72
CA TRP A 142 2.54 4.32 10.85
C TRP A 142 1.06 4.66 10.78
N LEU A 143 0.28 4.00 9.91
CA LEU A 143 -1.17 4.19 9.85
C LEU A 143 -1.83 3.76 11.17
N ASN A 144 -1.44 2.62 11.73
CA ASN A 144 -1.98 2.14 13.02
C ASN A 144 -1.59 3.03 14.20
N ARG A 145 -0.43 3.70 14.15
CA ARG A 145 -0.02 4.69 15.16
C ARG A 145 -0.88 5.97 15.10
N CYS A 146 -1.52 6.26 13.97
CA CYS A 146 -2.59 7.24 13.92
C CYS A 146 -3.84 6.60 14.54
N ARG A 147 -4.14 6.90 15.81
CA ARG A 147 -5.26 6.30 16.56
C ARG A 147 -6.59 6.33 15.79
N ARG A 148 -6.81 7.36 14.97
CA ARG A 148 -8.01 7.50 14.14
C ARG A 148 -8.17 6.41 13.06
N LEU A 149 -7.07 5.75 12.69
CA LEU A 149 -6.99 4.69 11.69
C LEU A 149 -6.76 3.30 12.29
N SER A 150 -6.79 3.14 13.62
CA SER A 150 -6.68 1.83 14.28
C SER A 150 -7.94 0.96 14.13
N LYS A 151 -9.06 1.62 13.83
CA LYS A 151 -10.30 1.06 13.28
C LYS A 151 -10.75 1.95 12.14
N ASP A 152 -11.64 1.44 11.31
CA ASP A 152 -12.33 2.27 10.32
C ASP A 152 -13.66 2.76 10.91
N TYR A 153 -13.82 4.08 11.00
CA TYR A 153 -15.00 4.74 11.55
C TYR A 153 -15.83 5.42 10.46
N GLU A 154 -15.47 5.26 9.18
CA GLU A 154 -16.16 5.96 8.10
C GLU A 154 -17.30 5.13 7.52
N TYR A 155 -18.35 5.82 7.08
CA TYR A 155 -19.43 5.20 6.33
C TYR A 155 -19.01 4.81 4.90
N LEU A 156 -18.29 5.71 4.21
CA LEU A 156 -17.83 5.52 2.82
C LEU A 156 -16.36 5.09 2.76
N THR A 157 -16.01 4.24 1.80
CA THR A 157 -14.62 3.78 1.60
C THR A 157 -13.73 4.93 1.13
N GLU A 158 -14.27 5.87 0.36
CA GLU A 158 -13.58 7.08 -0.12
C GLU A 158 -13.18 7.99 1.04
N THR A 159 -14.04 8.12 2.06
CA THR A 159 -13.69 8.87 3.28
C THR A 159 -12.57 8.17 4.04
N SER A 160 -12.57 6.82 4.09
CA SER A 160 -11.48 6.05 4.69
C SER A 160 -10.15 6.28 3.93
N GLU A 161 -10.19 6.33 2.60
CA GLU A 161 -9.04 6.67 1.75
C GLU A 161 -8.53 8.09 2.03
N ALA A 162 -9.44 9.07 2.15
CA ALA A 162 -9.10 10.45 2.49
C ALA A 162 -8.40 10.54 3.84
N MET A 163 -8.87 9.81 4.87
CA MET A 163 -8.24 9.77 6.18
C MET A 163 -6.83 9.15 6.14
N ILE A 164 -6.61 8.15 5.28
CA ILE A 164 -5.27 7.59 5.03
C ILE A 164 -4.37 8.64 4.37
N HIS A 165 -4.87 9.40 3.40
CA HIS A 165 -4.13 10.50 2.80
C HIS A 165 -3.74 11.57 3.83
N VAL A 166 -4.66 11.98 4.72
CA VAL A 166 -4.38 12.93 5.80
C VAL A 166 -3.28 12.40 6.74
N ALA A 167 -3.34 11.13 7.15
CA ALA A 167 -2.31 10.53 7.98
C ALA A 167 -0.92 10.55 7.30
N MET A 168 -0.87 10.26 6.00
CA MET A 168 0.37 10.30 5.23
C MET A 168 0.88 11.72 5.02
N ILE A 169 -0.01 12.71 4.87
CA ILE A 169 0.35 14.12 4.83
C ILE A 169 1.02 14.52 6.14
N ASN A 170 0.39 14.24 7.28
CA ASN A 170 0.94 14.54 8.60
C ASN A 170 2.31 13.89 8.83
N LEU A 171 2.48 12.63 8.41
CA LEU A 171 3.77 11.94 8.47
C LEU A 171 4.84 12.68 7.66
N MET A 172 4.53 13.06 6.43
CA MET A 172 5.48 13.74 5.54
C MET A 172 5.82 15.15 6.03
N VAL A 173 4.85 15.92 6.52
CA VAL A 173 5.07 17.25 7.11
C VAL A 173 6.04 17.13 8.28
N ARG A 174 5.79 16.20 9.20
CA ARG A 174 6.66 15.99 10.36
C ARG A 174 8.08 15.62 9.97
N ARG A 175 8.27 14.83 8.91
CA ARG A 175 9.62 14.47 8.44
C ARG A 175 10.34 15.64 7.77
N LEU A 176 9.62 16.48 7.01
CA LEU A 176 10.20 17.68 6.40
C LEU A 176 10.54 18.75 7.45
N ALA A 177 9.75 18.84 8.52
CA ALA A 177 9.98 19.78 9.62
C ALA A 177 11.15 19.37 10.54
N ARG A 178 11.56 18.10 10.53
CA ARG A 178 12.77 17.66 11.22
C ARG A 178 13.97 18.29 10.52
N ARG A 179 14.52 19.36 11.11
CA ARG A 179 15.81 19.92 10.70
C ARG A 179 16.86 18.80 10.79
N PRO A 180 17.80 18.70 9.84
CA PRO A 180 18.99 17.90 10.08
C PRO A 180 19.65 18.46 11.34
N THR A 181 19.79 17.65 12.38
CA THR A 181 20.76 17.91 13.44
C THR A 181 22.12 17.88 12.77
N PHE A 182 22.70 19.06 12.57
CA PHE A 182 24.10 19.23 12.21
C PHE A 182 24.97 18.88 13.39
#